data_AF-A0A2H6ELC6-F1
#
_entry.id   AF-A0A2H6ELC6-F1
#
_cell.length_a   1.000
_cell.length_b   1.000
_cell.length_c   1.000
_cell.angle_alpha   90.00
_cell.angle_beta   90.00
_cell.angle_gamma   90.00
#
_symmetry.space_group_name_H-M   'P 1'
#
loop_
_entity.id
_entity.type
_entity.pdbx_description
1 polymer ?
#
loop_
_entity_poly.entity_id
_entity_poly.type
_entity_poly.pdbx_seq_one_letter_code
_entity_poly.pdbx_strand_id
1 'polypeptide(L)'
;MNNELANKAKVLFAQGDVEISRAEKFIKDNFDGKVRTCSRRAAGFYIDGLLNIKPGKSYGKSFMTHLKALSLDNSIPGDIKKSAEILIERISVRKISGITALENAKNIINYCKEEFKIFSEDK
;
A
#
# COMPACT_ATOMS: atom_id res chain seq x y z
N MET A 1 9.80 22.04 6.61
CA MET A 1 8.82 21.13 6.00
C MET A 1 8.50 21.59 4.59
N ASN A 2 8.71 20.77 3.57
CA ASN A 2 8.15 21.06 2.24
C ASN A 2 6.65 20.72 2.27
N ASN A 3 5.84 21.71 2.67
CA ASN A 3 4.39 21.58 2.84
C ASN A 3 3.71 21.00 1.59
N GLU A 4 4.28 21.23 0.40
CA GLU A 4 3.74 20.71 -0.85
C GLU A 4 3.85 19.18 -0.93
N LEU A 5 5.00 18.60 -0.59
CA LEU A 5 5.20 17.15 -0.64
C LEU A 5 4.33 16.42 0.40
N ALA A 6 4.23 16.98 1.60
CA ALA A 6 3.36 16.44 2.64
C ALA A 6 1.88 16.49 2.23
N ASN A 7 1.45 17.55 1.56
CA ASN A 7 0.08 17.66 1.05
C ASN A 7 -0.19 16.67 -0.08
N LYS A 8 0.76 16.48 -1.02
CA LYS A 8 0.64 15.45 -2.07
C LYS A 8 0.50 14.04 -1.48
N ALA A 9 1.32 13.72 -0.48
CA ALA A 9 1.22 12.44 0.22
C ALA A 9 -0.16 12.24 0.87
N LYS A 10 -0.69 13.27 1.56
CA LYS A 10 -2.03 13.21 2.18
C LYS A 10 -3.15 12.99 1.17
N VAL A 11 -3.09 13.63 0.00
CA VAL A 11 -4.08 13.41 -1.07
C VAL A 11 -4.07 11.95 -1.55
N LEU A 12 -2.89 11.38 -1.73
CA LEU A 12 -2.73 9.97 -2.11
C LEU A 12 -3.22 9.04 -1.00
N PHE A 13 -2.93 9.34 0.27
CA PHE A 13 -3.43 8.55 1.40
C PHE A 13 -4.97 8.56 1.47
N ALA A 14 -5.60 9.71 1.23
CA ALA A 14 -7.05 9.81 1.16
C ALA A 14 -7.64 8.95 0.02
N GLN A 15 -6.98 8.88 -1.14
CA GLN A 15 -7.37 7.96 -2.22
C GLN A 15 -7.22 6.49 -1.80
N GLY A 16 -6.17 6.17 -1.05
CA GLY A 16 -5.97 4.86 -0.44
C GLY A 16 -7.08 4.49 0.55
N ASP A 17 -7.52 5.44 1.37
CA ASP A 17 -8.62 5.23 2.34
C ASP A 17 -9.96 4.94 1.65
N VAL A 18 -10.22 5.58 0.50
CA VAL A 18 -11.39 5.27 -0.33
C VAL A 18 -11.33 3.84 -0.85
N GLU A 19 -10.16 3.38 -1.32
CA GLU A 19 -10.00 2.01 -1.82
C GLU A 19 -10.10 0.96 -0.71
N ILE A 20 -9.50 1.19 0.48
CA ILE A 20 -9.60 0.24 1.58
C ILE A 20 -11.04 0.12 2.10
N SER A 21 -11.76 1.24 2.15
CA SER A 21 -13.19 1.26 2.52
C SER A 21 -14.05 0.49 1.50
N ARG A 22 -13.71 0.55 0.21
CA ARG A 22 -14.36 -0.26 -0.84
C ARG A 22 -14.06 -1.75 -0.66
N ALA A 23 -12.82 -2.11 -0.35
CA ALA A 23 -12.44 -3.50 -0.08
C ALA A 23 -13.23 -4.08 1.10
N GLU A 24 -13.37 -3.32 2.19
CA GLU A 24 -14.15 -3.74 3.37
C GLU A 24 -15.64 -3.94 3.07
N LYS A 25 -16.23 -3.09 2.21
CA LYS A 25 -17.60 -3.28 1.73
C LYS A 25 -17.72 -4.57 0.90
N PHE A 26 -16.80 -4.76 -0.06
CA PHE A 26 -16.82 -5.95 -0.92
C PHE A 26 -16.58 -7.26 -0.18
N ILE A 27 -15.91 -7.26 0.97
CA ILE A 27 -15.82 -8.45 1.83
C ILE A 27 -17.20 -8.86 2.32
N LYS A 28 -18.02 -7.91 2.78
CA LYS A 28 -19.38 -8.18 3.28
C LYS A 28 -20.28 -8.76 2.18
N ASP A 29 -20.04 -8.34 0.94
CA ASP A 29 -20.79 -8.78 -0.24
C ASP A 29 -20.18 -10.03 -0.91
N ASN A 30 -19.16 -10.67 -0.31
CA ASN A 30 -18.44 -11.82 -0.85
C ASN A 30 -17.81 -11.63 -2.25
N PHE A 31 -17.46 -10.39 -2.63
CA PHE A 31 -16.81 -10.08 -3.90
C PHE A 31 -15.28 -10.14 -3.82
N ASP A 32 -14.77 -11.33 -3.54
CA ASP A 32 -13.37 -11.63 -3.26
C ASP A 32 -12.35 -11.05 -4.27
N GLY A 33 -12.68 -11.11 -5.57
CA GLY A 33 -11.87 -10.51 -6.63
C GLY A 33 -11.77 -8.98 -6.55
N LYS A 34 -12.87 -8.31 -6.18
CA LYS A 34 -12.89 -6.86 -6.00
C LYS A 34 -12.15 -6.45 -4.73
N VAL A 35 -12.27 -7.23 -3.66
CA VAL A 35 -11.50 -7.02 -2.42
C VAL A 35 -10.01 -6.97 -2.74
N ARG A 36 -9.47 -8.01 -3.39
CA ARG A 36 -8.04 -8.04 -3.77
C ARG A 36 -7.62 -6.83 -4.61
N THR A 37 -8.43 -6.43 -5.59
CA THR A 37 -8.13 -5.27 -6.44
C THR A 37 -8.07 -3.99 -5.63
N CYS A 38 -9.07 -3.73 -4.80
CA CYS A 38 -9.10 -2.56 -3.93
C CYS A 38 -7.96 -2.57 -2.90
N SER A 39 -7.64 -3.71 -2.29
CA SER A 39 -6.52 -3.85 -1.36
C SER A 39 -5.17 -3.48 -1.99
N ARG A 40 -4.90 -3.95 -3.22
CA ARG A 40 -3.67 -3.59 -3.96
C ARG A 40 -3.61 -2.11 -4.29
N ARG A 41 -4.73 -1.52 -4.72
CA ARG A 41 -4.81 -0.08 -5.02
C ARG A 41 -4.60 0.76 -3.78
N ALA A 42 -5.21 0.39 -2.67
CA ALA A 42 -5.05 1.07 -1.39
C ALA A 42 -3.56 1.10 -0.97
N ALA A 43 -2.91 -0.06 -0.93
CA ALA A 43 -1.48 -0.13 -0.64
C ALA A 43 -0.64 0.67 -1.66
N GLY A 44 -0.97 0.58 -2.95
CA GLY A 44 -0.30 1.31 -4.01
C GLY A 44 -0.34 2.84 -3.84
N PHE A 45 -1.50 3.40 -3.48
CA PHE A 45 -1.66 4.82 -3.19
C PHE A 45 -0.85 5.26 -1.97
N TYR A 46 -0.82 4.45 -0.91
CA TYR A 46 -0.02 4.73 0.28
C TYR A 46 1.49 4.70 -0.01
N ILE A 47 1.96 3.72 -0.78
CA ILE A 47 3.37 3.68 -1.20
C ILE A 47 3.70 4.90 -2.07
N ASP A 48 2.83 5.25 -3.02
CA ASP A 48 3.03 6.43 -3.88
C ASP A 48 3.12 7.73 -3.07
N GLY A 49 2.24 7.88 -2.08
CA GLY A 49 2.29 9.01 -1.14
C GLY A 49 3.60 9.05 -0.36
N LEU A 50 4.08 7.90 0.13
CA LEU A 50 5.34 7.81 0.85
C LEU A 50 6.55 8.17 -0.06
N LEU A 51 6.53 7.76 -1.33
CA LEU A 51 7.61 8.06 -2.27
C LEU A 51 7.74 9.55 -2.61
N ASN A 52 6.67 10.34 -2.42
CA ASN A 52 6.76 11.80 -2.56
C ASN A 52 7.63 12.44 -1.47
N ILE A 53 7.73 11.82 -0.28
CA ILE A 53 8.53 12.34 0.85
C ILE A 53 9.83 11.56 1.04
N LYS A 54 9.86 10.28 0.68
CA LYS A 54 11.02 9.38 0.77
C LYS A 54 11.24 8.69 -0.58
N PRO A 55 11.85 9.38 -1.56
CA PRO A 55 11.99 8.83 -2.91
C PRO A 55 12.89 7.58 -2.94
N GLY A 56 12.40 6.51 -3.57
CA GLY A 56 13.15 5.28 -3.80
C GLY A 56 13.44 5.08 -5.29
N LYS A 57 14.71 4.85 -5.67
CA LYS A 57 15.13 4.74 -7.08
C LYS A 57 14.55 3.51 -7.81
N SER A 58 14.16 2.48 -7.08
CA SER A 58 13.65 1.21 -7.62
C SER A 58 12.12 1.19 -7.81
N TYR A 59 11.41 2.21 -7.35
CA TYR A 59 9.95 2.27 -7.42
C TYR A 59 9.54 2.83 -8.78
N GLY A 60 8.64 2.11 -9.47
CA GLY A 60 8.19 2.44 -10.83
C GLY A 60 6.99 3.40 -10.87
N LYS A 61 6.19 3.33 -11.94
CA LYS A 61 5.02 4.21 -12.16
C LYS A 61 3.66 3.54 -11.89
N SER A 62 3.65 2.27 -11.48
CA SER A 62 2.41 1.50 -11.27
C SER A 62 2.38 0.91 -9.87
N PHE A 63 1.18 0.75 -9.31
CA PHE A 63 1.00 0.16 -7.98
C PHE A 63 1.58 -1.25 -7.86
N MET A 64 1.50 -2.05 -8.93
CA MET A 64 2.14 -3.37 -8.94
C MET A 64 3.67 -3.26 -8.91
N THR A 65 4.24 -2.26 -9.58
CA THR A 65 5.67 -1.99 -9.52
C THR A 65 6.07 -1.46 -8.14
N HIS A 66 5.23 -0.63 -7.50
CA HIS A 66 5.46 -0.16 -6.13
C HIS A 66 5.52 -1.33 -5.15
N LEU A 67 4.54 -2.23 -5.20
CA LEU A 67 4.52 -3.44 -4.37
C LEU A 67 5.77 -4.30 -4.62
N LYS A 68 6.13 -4.51 -5.90
CA LYS A 68 7.32 -5.31 -6.25
C LYS A 68 8.62 -4.67 -5.76
N ALA A 69 8.74 -3.36 -5.85
CA ALA A 69 9.89 -2.64 -5.31
C ALA A 69 9.94 -2.77 -3.78
N LEU A 70 8.81 -2.57 -3.10
CA LEU A 70 8.68 -2.71 -1.65
C LEU A 70 9.07 -4.11 -1.16
N SER A 71 8.66 -5.18 -1.86
CA SER A 71 9.05 -6.56 -1.49
C SER A 71 10.56 -6.82 -1.58
N LEU A 72 11.27 -6.07 -2.41
CA LEU A 72 12.71 -6.26 -2.66
C LEU A 72 13.58 -5.27 -1.91
N ASP A 73 12.98 -4.25 -1.29
CA ASP A 73 13.69 -3.18 -0.60
C ASP A 73 14.20 -3.67 0.76
N ASN A 74 15.53 -3.68 0.92
CA ASN A 74 16.18 -4.16 2.15
C ASN A 74 16.11 -3.16 3.31
N SER A 75 15.68 -1.93 3.06
CA SER A 75 15.43 -0.94 4.11
C SER A 75 14.06 -1.12 4.79
N ILE A 76 13.21 -1.98 4.24
CA ILE A 76 11.84 -2.20 4.69
C ILE A 76 11.77 -3.39 5.65
N PRO A 77 10.98 -3.32 6.74
CA PRO A 77 10.76 -4.44 7.64
C PRO A 77 10.27 -5.72 6.93
N GLY A 78 10.74 -6.89 7.38
CA GLY A 78 10.51 -8.17 6.69
C GLY A 78 9.03 -8.58 6.57
N ASP A 79 8.21 -8.22 7.56
CA ASP A 79 6.76 -8.43 7.58
C ASP A 79 6.02 -7.55 6.54
N ILE A 80 6.48 -6.32 6.34
CA ILE A 80 5.96 -5.41 5.29
C ILE A 80 6.37 -5.91 3.90
N LYS A 81 7.62 -6.37 3.74
CA LYS A 81 8.07 -7.01 2.49
C LYS A 81 7.21 -8.21 2.14
N LYS A 82 6.99 -9.11 3.10
CA LYS A 82 6.14 -10.30 2.94
C LYS A 82 4.68 -9.92 2.60
N SER A 83 4.16 -8.85 3.22
CA SER A 83 2.83 -8.34 2.90
C SER A 83 2.73 -7.88 1.44
N ALA A 84 3.77 -7.24 0.93
CA ALA A 84 3.85 -6.84 -0.47
C ALA A 84 3.95 -8.05 -1.41
N GLU A 85 4.77 -9.06 -1.08
CA GLU A 85 4.87 -10.32 -1.84
C GLU A 85 3.52 -11.01 -1.98
N ILE A 86 2.79 -11.14 -0.88
CA ILE A 86 1.44 -11.73 -0.86
C ILE A 86 0.51 -10.96 -1.79
N LEU A 87 0.53 -9.63 -1.76
CA LEU A 87 -0.30 -8.81 -2.64
C LEU A 87 0.09 -8.92 -4.12
N ILE A 88 1.34 -9.23 -4.43
CA ILE A 88 1.81 -9.40 -5.83
C ILE A 88 1.38 -10.75 -6.40
N GLU A 89 1.19 -11.77 -5.56
CA GLU A 89 0.87 -13.12 -6.04
C GLU A 89 -0.27 -13.11 -7.07
N ARG A 90 0.01 -13.71 -8.23
CA ARG A 90 -0.91 -13.74 -9.37
C ARG A 90 -2.13 -14.58 -9.01
N ILE A 91 -3.30 -14.04 -9.39
CA ILE A 91 -4.63 -14.65 -9.24
C ILE A 91 -4.69 -16.07 -9.82
N SER A 92 -3.86 -16.39 -10.82
CA SER A 92 -3.86 -17.66 -11.53
C SER A 92 -3.07 -18.80 -10.87
N VAL A 93 -2.20 -18.51 -9.88
CA VAL A 93 -1.23 -19.51 -9.36
C VAL A 93 -1.50 -19.87 -7.90
N ARG A 94 -1.85 -18.88 -7.07
CA ARG A 94 -2.27 -19.09 -5.68
C ARG A 94 -3.39 -18.09 -5.40
N LYS A 95 -4.60 -18.59 -5.15
CA LYS A 95 -5.72 -17.72 -4.77
C LYS A 95 -5.51 -17.30 -3.31
N ILE A 96 -4.81 -16.18 -3.09
CA ILE A 96 -4.94 -15.48 -1.80
C ILE A 96 -6.41 -15.07 -1.65
N SER A 97 -6.97 -15.25 -0.46
CA SER A 97 -8.32 -14.76 -0.18
C SER A 97 -8.34 -13.23 -0.18
N GLY A 98 -9.51 -12.64 -0.40
CA GLY A 98 -9.74 -11.21 -0.27
C GLY A 98 -9.47 -10.72 1.15
N ILE A 99 -9.81 -11.52 2.17
CA ILE A 99 -9.50 -11.23 3.58
C ILE A 99 -7.99 -11.12 3.77
N THR A 100 -7.24 -12.12 3.33
CA THR A 100 -5.77 -12.11 3.39
C THR A 100 -5.20 -10.91 2.64
N ALA A 101 -5.72 -10.58 1.46
CA ALA A 101 -5.27 -9.40 0.73
C ALA A 101 -5.58 -8.10 1.48
N LEU A 102 -6.74 -7.99 2.12
CA LEU A 102 -7.09 -6.82 2.94
C LEU A 102 -6.14 -6.66 4.13
N GLU A 103 -5.86 -7.73 4.87
CA GLU A 103 -4.94 -7.71 6.01
C GLU A 103 -3.54 -7.25 5.60
N ASN A 104 -2.99 -7.81 4.52
CA ASN A 104 -1.67 -7.45 4.04
C ASN A 104 -1.61 -6.01 3.50
N ALA A 105 -2.69 -5.51 2.90
CA ALA A 105 -2.78 -4.10 2.54
C ALA A 105 -2.79 -3.20 3.78
N LYS A 106 -3.52 -3.57 4.84
CA LYS A 106 -3.54 -2.81 6.09
C LYS A 106 -2.16 -2.73 6.76
N ASN A 107 -1.37 -3.80 6.71
CA ASN A 107 0.01 -3.78 7.22
C ASN A 107 0.86 -2.73 6.51
N ILE A 108 0.82 -2.70 5.18
CA ILE A 108 1.56 -1.71 4.37
C ILE A 108 1.05 -0.30 4.63
N ILE A 109 -0.28 -0.11 4.70
CA ILE A 109 -0.89 1.18 4.99
C ILE A 109 -0.42 1.73 6.34
N ASN A 110 -0.44 0.89 7.38
CA ASN A 110 0.02 1.30 8.72
C ASN A 110 1.49 1.67 8.70
N TYR A 111 2.34 0.88 8.03
CA TYR A 111 3.75 1.22 7.84
C TYR A 111 3.93 2.59 7.18
N CYS A 112 3.24 2.88 6.08
CA CYS A 112 3.32 4.17 5.41
C CYS A 112 2.83 5.34 6.28
N LYS A 113 1.82 5.11 7.13
CA LYS A 113 1.34 6.12 8.09
C LYS A 113 2.38 6.43 9.15
N GLU A 114 3.03 5.41 9.71
CA GLU A 114 4.09 5.60 10.71
C GLU A 114 5.30 6.32 10.11
N GLU A 115 5.77 5.93 8.93
CA GLU A 115 6.87 6.64 8.25
C GLU A 115 6.51 8.10 7.94
N PHE A 116 5.27 8.36 7.51
CA PHE A 116 4.79 9.71 7.27
C PHE A 116 4.71 10.54 8.57
N LYS A 117 4.32 9.91 9.68
CA LYS A 117 4.28 10.54 11.00
C LYS A 117 5.70 10.90 11.46
N ILE A 118 6.66 9.99 11.36
CA ILE A 118 8.07 10.24 11.67
C ILE A 118 8.58 11.44 10.87
N PHE A 119 8.35 11.45 9.54
CA PHE A 119 8.71 12.59 8.69
C PHE A 119 8.06 13.92 9.10
N SER A 120 6.85 13.87 9.68
CA SER A 120 6.12 15.06 10.14
C SER A 120 6.56 15.52 11.54
N GLU A 121 7.17 14.64 12.33
CA GLU A 121 7.61 14.86 13.72
C GLU A 121 9.10 15.20 13.84
N ASP A 122 9.95 14.76 12.89
CA ASP A 122 11.36 15.14 12.74
C ASP A 122 11.47 16.65 12.43
N LYS A 123 11.35 17.44 13.49
CA LYS A 123 11.48 18.89 13.57
C LYS A 123 12.85 19.28 14.10
#